data_AF-A0A951EIY1-F1
#
_entry.id   AF-A0A951EIY1-F1
#
_cell.length_a   1.000
_cell.length_b   1.000
_cell.length_c   1.000
_cell.angle_alpha   90.00
_cell.angle_beta   90.00
_cell.angle_gamma   90.00
#
_symmetry.space_group_name_H-M   'P 1'
#
loop_
_entity.id
_entity.type
_entity.pdbx_description
1 polymer ?
#
loop_
_entity_poly.entity_id
_entity_poly.type
_entity_poly.pdbx_seq_one_letter_code
_entity_poly.pdbx_strand_id
1 'polypeptide(L)'
;MSLVHPDLLFPPDPGARAVARRLYADIKDLPILSPHGHTDPRWFAENEPFPDPASLFVVPDHYIFRMLYSQGVRLEEIGISARSGEPGEGDKRKIWRLFAANYHLFRGTPTRLWLDHAFSTLFDLNERLSEKTADRYYDRIAERLAEPAYRPRALFHRFGIEVLATTETPLDPLASHDAIRRAGWDG
;
A
#
# COMPACT_ATOMS: atom_id res chain seq x y z
N MET A 1 -14.24 -16.85 -3.73
CA MET A 1 -13.15 -17.25 -2.81
C MET A 1 -12.38 -15.99 -2.46
N SER A 2 -12.07 -15.76 -1.18
CA SER A 2 -11.28 -14.59 -0.76
C SER A 2 -9.90 -14.60 -1.43
N LEU A 3 -9.33 -13.41 -1.68
CA LEU A 3 -7.96 -13.28 -2.21
C LEU A 3 -6.91 -13.82 -1.24
N VAL A 4 -7.23 -13.84 0.06
CA VAL A 4 -6.33 -14.21 1.14
C VAL A 4 -6.91 -15.40 1.89
N HIS A 5 -6.20 -16.53 1.84
CA HIS A 5 -6.54 -17.67 2.66
C HIS A 5 -6.06 -17.44 4.11
N PRO A 6 -6.79 -17.86 5.16
CA PRO A 6 -6.36 -17.67 6.55
C PRO A 6 -5.03 -18.37 6.89
N ASP A 7 -4.69 -19.44 6.17
CA ASP A 7 -3.40 -20.15 6.28
C ASP A 7 -2.38 -19.74 5.20
N LEU A 8 -2.48 -18.53 4.65
CA LEU A 8 -1.53 -18.02 3.65
C LEU A 8 -0.09 -18.06 4.19
N LEU A 9 0.86 -18.51 3.37
CA LEU A 9 2.27 -18.76 3.71
C LEU A 9 2.55 -19.93 4.68
N PHE A 10 1.54 -20.61 5.22
CA PHE A 10 1.80 -21.77 6.07
C PHE A 10 2.18 -23.01 5.24
N PRO A 11 2.99 -23.93 5.80
CA PRO A 11 3.36 -25.17 5.10
C PRO A 11 2.14 -26.01 4.66
N PRO A 12 2.28 -26.79 3.57
CA PRO A 12 1.22 -27.70 3.13
C PRO A 12 1.04 -28.91 4.07
N ASP A 13 2.11 -29.32 4.76
CA ASP A 13 2.07 -30.42 5.73
C ASP A 13 1.10 -30.10 6.90
N PRO A 14 0.11 -30.96 7.19
CA PRO A 14 -0.90 -30.68 8.21
C PRO A 14 -0.33 -30.47 9.62
N GLY A 15 0.70 -31.24 10.01
CA GLY A 15 1.31 -31.15 11.32
C GLY A 15 2.04 -29.81 11.49
N ALA A 16 2.89 -29.46 10.53
CA ALA A 16 3.59 -28.18 10.50
C ALA A 16 2.62 -26.99 10.42
N ARG A 17 1.56 -27.08 9.61
CA ARG A 17 0.52 -26.04 9.51
C ARG A 17 -0.19 -25.81 10.83
N ALA A 18 -0.51 -26.88 11.57
CA ALA A 18 -1.16 -26.77 12.87
C ALA A 18 -0.27 -26.03 13.88
N VAL A 19 1.04 -26.31 13.88
CA VAL A 19 2.02 -25.57 14.71
C VAL A 19 2.11 -24.11 14.28
N ALA A 20 2.24 -23.83 12.98
CA ALA A 20 2.30 -22.47 12.45
C ALA A 20 1.05 -21.64 12.83
N ARG A 21 -0.14 -22.24 12.72
CA ARG A 21 -1.40 -21.58 13.09
C ARG A 21 -1.45 -21.21 14.57
N ARG A 22 -1.00 -22.11 15.45
CA ARG A 22 -0.95 -21.85 16.90
C ARG A 22 -0.02 -20.69 17.22
N LEU A 23 1.22 -20.75 16.69
CA LEU A 23 2.21 -19.70 16.92
C LEU A 23 1.74 -18.35 16.38
N TYR A 24 1.17 -18.31 15.17
CA TYR A 24 0.65 -17.08 14.59
C TYR A 24 -0.52 -16.50 15.39
N ALA A 25 -1.44 -17.33 15.88
CA ALA A 25 -2.57 -16.88 16.69
C ALA A 25 -2.14 -16.13 17.95
N ASP A 26 -1.00 -16.50 18.55
CA ASP A 26 -0.45 -15.86 19.74
C ASP A 26 0.22 -14.50 19.47
N ILE A 27 0.57 -14.20 18.21
CA ILE A 27 1.37 -13.00 17.86
C ILE A 27 0.70 -12.04 16.86
N LYS A 28 -0.33 -12.48 16.13
CA LYS A 28 -0.90 -11.74 14.99
C LYS A 28 -1.51 -10.37 15.35
N ASP A 29 -1.89 -10.20 16.61
CA ASP A 29 -2.54 -9.00 17.14
C ASP A 29 -1.57 -8.17 18.00
N LEU A 30 -0.28 -8.51 18.04
CA LEU A 30 0.74 -7.69 18.71
C LEU A 30 0.96 -6.38 17.94
N PRO A 31 1.33 -5.29 18.63
CA PRO A 31 1.60 -4.01 17.99
C PRO A 31 2.74 -4.10 16.95
N ILE A 32 2.60 -3.31 15.89
CA ILE A 32 3.63 -3.21 14.84
C ILE A 32 4.73 -2.25 15.31
N LEU A 33 5.94 -2.78 15.37
CA LEU A 33 7.17 -2.01 15.51
C LEU A 33 7.84 -1.92 14.13
N SER A 34 7.82 -0.74 13.53
CA SER A 34 8.46 -0.43 12.25
C SER A 34 9.66 0.52 12.48
N PRO A 35 10.81 0.00 12.97
CA PRO A 35 11.94 0.80 13.43
C PRO A 35 12.74 1.45 12.29
N HIS A 36 12.39 1.17 11.03
CA HIS A 36 12.99 1.79 9.86
C HIS A 36 12.00 1.80 8.70
N GLY A 37 11.89 2.93 8.01
CA GLY A 37 10.97 3.11 6.90
C GLY A 37 11.16 4.45 6.19
N HIS A 38 10.38 4.65 5.14
CA HIS A 38 10.46 5.82 4.24
C HIS A 38 9.07 6.44 3.98
N THR A 39 8.12 6.28 4.89
CA THR A 39 6.83 6.99 4.80
C THR A 39 7.04 8.50 4.94
N ASP A 40 6.26 9.31 4.24
CA ASP A 40 6.37 10.77 4.33
C ASP A 40 5.78 11.25 5.68
N PRO A 41 6.57 11.89 6.57
CA PRO A 41 6.08 12.37 7.86
C PRO A 41 4.97 13.43 7.71
N ARG A 42 4.86 14.12 6.56
CA ARG A 42 3.78 15.08 6.31
C ARG A 42 2.40 14.44 6.33
N TRP A 43 2.27 13.17 5.94
CA TRP A 43 0.99 12.46 5.98
C TRP A 43 0.37 12.51 7.38
N PHE A 44 1.19 12.33 8.41
CA PHE A 44 0.73 12.35 9.80
C PHE A 44 0.67 13.76 10.36
N ALA A 45 1.55 14.67 9.94
CA ALA A 45 1.50 16.07 10.36
C ALA A 45 0.22 16.76 9.89
N GLU A 46 -0.11 16.64 8.61
CA GLU A 46 -1.25 17.29 7.95
C GLU A 46 -2.55 16.48 8.11
N ASN A 47 -2.44 15.14 8.13
CA ASN A 47 -3.58 14.21 8.28
C ASN A 47 -4.68 14.41 7.21
N GLU A 48 -4.26 14.81 6.02
CA GLU A 48 -5.11 14.92 4.84
C GLU A 48 -5.40 13.54 4.21
N PRO A 49 -6.54 13.37 3.52
CA PRO A 49 -6.84 12.15 2.79
C PRO A 49 -5.83 11.85 1.69
N PHE A 50 -5.58 10.56 1.41
CA PHE A 50 -4.86 10.17 0.20
C PHE A 50 -5.71 10.49 -1.05
N PRO A 51 -5.11 11.03 -2.12
CA PRO A 51 -5.88 11.64 -3.21
C PRO A 51 -6.62 10.62 -4.09
N ASP A 52 -5.96 9.53 -4.47
CA ASP A 52 -6.53 8.54 -5.38
C ASP A 52 -5.76 7.19 -5.34
N PRO A 53 -6.37 6.09 -5.85
CA PRO A 53 -5.76 4.76 -5.82
C PRO A 53 -4.43 4.65 -6.56
N ALA A 54 -4.26 5.33 -7.70
CA ALA A 54 -3.03 5.23 -8.48
C ALA A 54 -1.88 5.99 -7.82
N SER A 55 -2.15 7.19 -7.29
CA SER A 55 -1.17 7.97 -6.55
C SER A 55 -0.78 7.34 -5.21
N LEU A 56 -1.64 6.50 -4.61
CA LEU A 56 -1.33 5.75 -3.39
C LEU A 56 -0.56 4.45 -3.66
N PHE A 57 -1.02 3.62 -4.60
CA PHE A 57 -0.49 2.27 -4.79
C PHE A 57 0.50 2.13 -5.93
N VAL A 58 0.31 2.85 -7.05
CA VAL A 58 1.03 2.56 -8.32
C VAL A 58 2.22 3.47 -8.51
N VAL A 59 1.99 4.79 -8.50
CA VAL A 59 3.00 5.80 -8.81
C VAL A 59 4.21 5.75 -7.86
N PRO A 60 4.04 5.62 -6.51
CA PRO A 60 5.18 5.66 -5.60
C PRO A 60 5.91 4.31 -5.46
N ASP A 61 5.30 3.19 -5.87
CA ASP A 61 5.85 1.85 -5.60
C ASP A 61 6.75 1.35 -6.73
N HIS A 62 8.05 1.38 -6.46
CA HIS A 62 9.07 0.91 -7.40
C HIS A 62 9.06 -0.58 -7.68
N TYR A 63 8.45 -1.42 -6.85
CA TYR A 63 8.24 -2.83 -7.19
C TYR A 63 7.22 -2.98 -8.32
N ILE A 64 6.17 -2.14 -8.33
CA ILE A 64 5.15 -2.15 -9.38
C ILE A 64 5.73 -1.63 -10.68
N PHE A 65 6.28 -0.42 -10.69
CA PHE A 65 6.75 0.17 -11.94
C PHE A 65 7.95 -0.59 -12.52
N ARG A 66 8.82 -1.20 -11.69
CA ARG A 66 9.92 -2.04 -12.18
C ARG A 66 9.41 -3.27 -12.94
N MET A 67 8.33 -3.90 -12.47
CA MET A 67 7.73 -5.04 -13.16
C MET A 67 7.14 -4.61 -14.50
N LEU A 68 6.35 -3.53 -14.52
CA LEU A 68 5.73 -3.02 -15.76
C LEU A 68 6.79 -2.58 -16.77
N TYR A 69 7.80 -1.84 -16.32
CA TYR A 69 8.91 -1.40 -17.16
C TYR A 69 9.69 -2.55 -17.77
N SER A 70 9.89 -3.64 -17.02
CA SER A 70 10.52 -4.85 -17.55
C SER A 70 9.76 -5.52 -18.69
N GLN A 71 8.47 -5.23 -18.85
CA GLN A 71 7.61 -5.73 -19.93
C GLN A 71 7.36 -4.68 -21.03
N GLY A 72 8.09 -3.56 -21.03
CA GLY A 72 8.03 -2.55 -22.08
C GLY A 72 7.06 -1.40 -21.82
N VAL A 73 6.42 -1.31 -20.66
CA VAL A 73 5.62 -0.15 -20.27
C VAL A 73 6.54 1.00 -19.88
N ARG A 74 6.41 2.18 -20.51
CA ARG A 74 7.26 3.32 -20.15
C ARG A 74 6.85 3.93 -18.81
N LEU A 75 7.79 4.54 -18.10
CA LEU A 75 7.55 5.13 -16.77
C LEU A 75 6.53 6.26 -16.83
N GLU A 76 6.52 7.01 -17.94
CA GLU A 76 5.59 8.10 -18.19
C GLU A 76 4.15 7.59 -18.29
N GLU A 77 3.92 6.38 -18.82
CA GLU A 77 2.58 5.79 -18.96
C GLU A 77 1.93 5.44 -17.61
N ILE A 78 2.74 5.36 -16.55
CA ILE A 78 2.32 5.09 -15.17
C ILE A 78 2.52 6.30 -14.24
N GLY A 79 2.65 7.49 -14.82
CA GLY A 79 2.64 8.76 -14.08
C GLY A 79 3.99 9.21 -13.51
N ILE A 80 5.09 8.54 -13.87
CA ILE A 80 6.43 8.91 -13.44
C ILE A 80 7.08 9.77 -14.52
N SER A 81 7.34 11.04 -14.21
CA SER A 81 7.95 11.97 -15.16
C SER A 81 9.41 11.62 -15.45
N ALA A 82 9.82 11.79 -16.71
CA ALA A 82 11.19 11.63 -17.13
C ALA A 82 12.09 12.72 -16.54
N ARG A 83 13.37 12.41 -16.32
CA ARG A 83 14.37 13.43 -15.95
C ARG A 83 14.57 14.50 -17.03
N SER A 84 14.24 14.18 -18.28
CA SER A 84 14.24 15.10 -19.43
C SER A 84 13.11 16.13 -19.39
N GLY A 85 12.15 15.99 -18.45
CA GLY A 85 11.01 16.89 -18.31
C GLY A 85 9.76 16.47 -19.07
N GLU A 86 9.76 15.31 -19.73
CA GLU A 86 8.53 14.74 -20.29
C GLU A 86 7.55 14.42 -19.14
N PRO A 87 6.31 14.93 -19.18
CA PRO A 87 5.34 14.71 -18.13
C PRO A 87 4.85 13.26 -18.14
N GLY A 88 4.71 12.66 -16.95
CA GLY A 88 3.97 11.42 -16.79
C GLY A 88 2.47 11.60 -17.06
N GLU A 89 1.78 10.48 -17.30
CA GLU A 89 0.35 10.39 -17.47
C GLU A 89 -0.39 11.03 -16.28
N GLY A 90 -1.27 11.98 -16.59
CA GLY A 90 -2.04 12.73 -15.61
C GLY A 90 -3.33 12.01 -15.21
N ASP A 91 -3.90 11.19 -16.10
CA ASP A 91 -5.13 10.44 -15.81
C ASP A 91 -4.83 9.25 -14.90
N LYS A 92 -5.14 9.44 -13.62
CA LYS A 92 -4.97 8.44 -12.56
C LYS A 92 -5.77 7.16 -12.79
N ARG A 93 -6.94 7.26 -13.42
CA ARG A 93 -7.75 6.08 -13.75
C ARG A 93 -7.13 5.31 -14.92
N LYS A 94 -6.55 6.00 -15.90
CA LYS A 94 -5.79 5.36 -16.97
C LYS A 94 -4.56 4.63 -16.45
N ILE A 95 -3.79 5.24 -15.54
CA ILE A 95 -2.66 4.59 -14.84
C ILE A 95 -3.13 3.32 -14.12
N TRP A 96 -4.23 3.41 -13.38
CA TRP A 96 -4.79 2.26 -12.67
C TRP A 96 -5.23 1.14 -13.60
N ARG A 97 -5.93 1.46 -14.70
CA ARG A 97 -6.36 0.48 -15.70
C ARG A 97 -5.18 -0.23 -16.35
N LEU A 98 -4.11 0.50 -16.68
CA LEU A 98 -2.88 -0.07 -17.22
C LEU A 98 -2.23 -1.04 -16.23
N PHE A 99 -2.13 -0.65 -14.96
CA PHE A 99 -1.65 -1.53 -13.90
C PHE A 99 -2.54 -2.79 -13.75
N ALA A 100 -3.86 -2.63 -13.72
CA ALA A 100 -4.81 -3.72 -13.54
C ALA A 100 -4.78 -4.74 -14.70
N ALA A 101 -4.67 -4.28 -15.95
CA ALA A 101 -4.51 -5.15 -17.12
C ALA A 101 -3.23 -6.02 -17.03
N ASN A 102 -2.18 -5.46 -16.44
CA ASN A 102 -0.89 -6.11 -16.25
C ASN A 102 -0.73 -6.82 -14.90
N TYR A 103 -1.78 -6.88 -14.06
CA TYR A 103 -1.67 -7.43 -12.71
C TYR A 103 -1.34 -8.94 -12.66
N HIS A 104 -1.48 -9.63 -13.80
CA HIS A 104 -1.08 -11.02 -13.96
C HIS A 104 0.45 -11.23 -13.91
N LEU A 105 1.25 -10.21 -14.18
CA LEU A 105 2.72 -10.28 -14.12
C LEU A 105 3.26 -10.51 -12.71
N PHE A 106 2.50 -10.13 -11.68
CA PHE A 106 2.90 -10.28 -10.28
C PHE A 106 2.63 -11.70 -9.73
N ARG A 107 2.15 -12.65 -10.55
CA ARG A 107 1.93 -14.03 -10.09
C ARG A 107 3.23 -14.62 -9.55
N GLY A 108 3.18 -15.13 -8.31
CA GLY A 108 4.34 -15.71 -7.63
C GLY A 108 5.30 -14.70 -7.00
N THR A 109 5.00 -13.39 -7.04
CA THR A 109 5.82 -12.36 -6.40
C THR A 109 5.23 -11.95 -5.04
N PRO A 110 6.06 -11.41 -4.12
CA PRO A 110 5.55 -10.87 -2.86
C PRO A 110 4.65 -9.64 -3.06
N THR A 111 4.86 -8.83 -4.10
CA THR A 111 3.98 -7.69 -4.43
C THR A 111 2.52 -8.12 -4.59
N ARG A 112 2.28 -9.28 -5.22
CA ARG A 112 0.92 -9.83 -5.34
C ARG A 112 0.29 -10.13 -3.99
N LEU A 113 1.08 -10.70 -3.07
CA LEU A 113 0.65 -11.03 -1.71
C LEU A 113 0.25 -9.78 -0.94
N TRP A 114 1.11 -8.76 -0.95
CA TRP A 114 0.90 -7.51 -0.23
C TRP A 114 -0.34 -6.75 -0.72
N LEU A 115 -0.50 -6.66 -2.05
CA LEU A 115 -1.64 -5.96 -2.65
C LEU A 115 -2.95 -6.71 -2.46
N ASP A 116 -2.98 -8.03 -2.69
CA ASP A 116 -4.19 -8.83 -2.45
C ASP A 116 -4.60 -8.79 -0.96
N HIS A 117 -3.62 -8.71 -0.03
CA HIS A 117 -3.89 -8.46 1.38
C HIS A 117 -4.53 -7.09 1.61
N ALA A 118 -3.91 -6.00 1.16
CA ALA A 118 -4.45 -4.65 1.32
C ALA A 118 -5.86 -4.50 0.71
N PHE A 119 -6.07 -5.03 -0.51
CA PHE A 119 -7.37 -5.02 -1.18
C PHE A 119 -8.44 -5.76 -0.38
N SER A 120 -8.12 -6.93 0.15
CA SER A 120 -9.07 -7.75 0.90
C SER A 120 -9.36 -7.17 2.30
N THR A 121 -8.35 -6.74 3.05
CA THR A 121 -8.50 -6.36 4.46
C THR A 121 -8.91 -4.91 4.66
N LEU A 122 -8.49 -4.02 3.77
CA LEU A 122 -8.81 -2.59 3.88
C LEU A 122 -10.04 -2.23 3.05
N PHE A 123 -10.22 -2.80 1.87
CA PHE A 123 -11.24 -2.32 0.92
C PHE A 123 -12.38 -3.31 0.67
N ASP A 124 -12.32 -4.50 1.28
CA ASP A 124 -13.27 -5.61 1.10
C ASP A 124 -13.38 -6.07 -0.37
N LEU A 125 -12.26 -6.03 -1.09
CA LEU A 125 -12.17 -6.42 -2.48
C LEU A 125 -11.63 -7.86 -2.58
N ASN A 126 -12.54 -8.79 -2.86
CA ASN A 126 -12.26 -10.24 -2.83
C ASN A 126 -12.14 -10.90 -4.21
N GLU A 127 -12.48 -10.20 -5.30
CA GLU A 127 -12.35 -10.72 -6.66
C GLU A 127 -11.06 -10.23 -7.28
N ARG A 128 -10.24 -11.12 -7.84
CA ARG A 128 -8.93 -10.79 -8.43
C ARG A 128 -8.96 -9.53 -9.31
N LEU A 129 -8.06 -8.59 -9.02
CA LEU A 129 -7.81 -7.44 -9.90
C LEU A 129 -7.42 -7.92 -11.30
N SER A 130 -8.04 -7.32 -12.31
CA SER A 130 -7.81 -7.52 -13.73
C SER A 130 -8.36 -6.33 -14.49
N GLU A 131 -8.16 -6.28 -15.80
CA GLU A 131 -8.81 -5.29 -16.67
C GLU A 131 -10.32 -5.19 -16.44
N LYS A 132 -11.00 -6.33 -16.28
CA LYS A 132 -12.47 -6.40 -16.09
C LYS A 132 -12.95 -5.83 -14.75
N THR A 133 -12.09 -5.83 -13.74
CA THR A 133 -12.44 -5.37 -12.39
C THR A 133 -11.81 -4.03 -12.03
N ALA A 134 -11.01 -3.45 -12.95
CA ALA A 134 -10.18 -2.27 -12.71
C ALA A 134 -10.97 -1.06 -12.19
N ASP A 135 -12.05 -0.69 -12.87
CA ASP A 135 -12.84 0.49 -12.48
C ASP A 135 -13.56 0.31 -11.15
N ARG A 136 -14.15 -0.88 -10.91
CA ARG A 136 -14.78 -1.19 -9.63
C ARG A 136 -13.79 -1.11 -8.48
N TYR A 137 -12.56 -1.59 -8.70
CA TYR A 137 -11.47 -1.46 -7.73
C TYR A 137 -11.12 0.00 -7.46
N TYR A 138 -10.95 0.79 -8.53
CA TYR A 138 -10.60 2.20 -8.42
C TYR A 138 -11.67 2.95 -7.62
N ASP A 139 -12.94 2.80 -8.00
CA ASP A 139 -14.07 3.48 -7.37
C ASP A 139 -14.19 3.12 -5.89
N ARG A 140 -14.07 1.82 -5.57
CA ARG A 140 -14.14 1.35 -4.19
C ARG A 140 -13.01 1.89 -3.32
N ILE A 141 -11.78 1.87 -3.83
CA ILE A 141 -10.64 2.41 -3.07
C ILE A 141 -10.81 3.92 -2.89
N ALA A 142 -11.15 4.66 -3.95
CA ALA A 142 -11.35 6.10 -3.90
C ALA A 142 -12.48 6.50 -2.92
N GLU A 143 -13.60 5.79 -2.91
CA GLU A 143 -14.69 5.96 -1.95
C GLU A 143 -14.18 5.83 -0.51
N ARG A 144 -13.45 4.75 -0.21
CA ARG A 144 -12.91 4.51 1.13
C ARG A 144 -11.88 5.57 1.54
N LEU A 145 -10.99 5.98 0.64
CA LEU A 145 -9.97 6.99 0.94
C LEU A 145 -10.56 8.36 1.32
N ALA A 146 -11.79 8.66 0.90
CA ALA A 146 -12.50 9.88 1.31
C ALA A 146 -13.06 9.82 2.75
N GLU A 147 -13.19 8.62 3.33
CA GLU A 147 -13.74 8.45 4.67
C GLU A 147 -12.70 8.84 5.75
N PRO A 148 -13.12 9.49 6.86
CA PRO A 148 -12.23 9.83 7.96
C PRO A 148 -11.43 8.65 8.53
N ALA A 149 -11.99 7.43 8.45
CA ALA A 149 -11.35 6.19 8.92
C ALA A 149 -10.12 5.77 8.09
N TYR A 150 -9.91 6.36 6.91
CA TYR A 150 -8.76 6.10 6.02
C TYR A 150 -7.77 7.27 6.00
N ARG A 151 -7.93 8.25 6.88
CA ARG A 151 -6.89 9.27 7.10
C ARG A 151 -5.62 8.65 7.67
N PRO A 152 -4.43 9.22 7.40
CA PRO A 152 -3.16 8.66 7.85
C PRO A 152 -3.12 8.31 9.35
N ARG A 153 -3.57 9.21 10.24
CA ARG A 153 -3.60 8.95 11.69
C ARG A 153 -4.61 7.88 12.09
N ALA A 154 -5.76 7.82 11.42
CA ALA A 154 -6.77 6.79 11.69
C ALA A 154 -6.28 5.40 11.27
N LEU A 155 -5.59 5.31 10.12
CA LEU A 155 -4.98 4.07 9.65
C LEU A 155 -3.82 3.63 10.54
N PHE A 156 -2.98 4.55 11.01
CA PHE A 156 -1.92 4.25 11.96
C PHE A 156 -2.47 3.50 13.20
N HIS A 157 -3.54 4.05 13.79
CA HIS A 157 -4.22 3.44 14.93
C HIS A 157 -4.90 2.11 14.58
N ARG A 158 -5.59 2.05 13.44
CA ARG A 158 -6.25 0.82 12.96
C ARG A 158 -5.25 -0.31 12.72
N PHE A 159 -4.03 0.01 12.30
CA PHE A 159 -2.97 -0.97 12.06
C PHE A 159 -2.27 -1.42 13.36
N GLY A 160 -2.57 -0.81 14.50
CA GLY A 160 -1.92 -1.14 15.76
C GLY A 160 -0.43 -0.82 15.73
N ILE A 161 -0.03 0.26 15.06
CA ILE A 161 1.38 0.67 15.01
C ILE A 161 1.73 1.32 16.35
N GLU A 162 2.82 0.84 16.98
CA GLU A 162 3.37 1.43 18.21
C GLU A 162 4.61 2.28 17.90
N VAL A 163 5.40 1.89 16.90
CA VAL A 163 6.58 2.65 16.46
C VAL A 163 6.63 2.71 14.94
N LEU A 164 6.77 3.92 14.40
CA LEU A 164 7.04 4.16 12.98
C LEU A 164 8.20 5.14 12.83
N ALA A 165 9.32 4.67 12.29
CA ALA A 165 10.46 5.52 11.97
C ALA A 165 10.45 5.92 10.48
N THR A 166 10.70 7.19 10.22
CA THR A 166 10.97 7.73 8.88
C THR A 166 12.49 7.89 8.66
N THR A 167 12.90 8.29 7.45
CA THR A 167 14.31 8.47 7.12
C THR A 167 14.50 9.78 6.37
N GLU A 168 15.13 10.74 7.04
CA GLU A 168 15.37 12.08 6.51
C GLU A 168 16.87 12.33 6.26
N THR A 169 17.15 13.32 5.41
CA THR A 169 18.51 13.80 5.18
C THR A 169 18.99 14.65 6.37
N PRO A 170 20.30 14.71 6.69
CA PRO A 170 20.83 15.58 7.74
C PRO A 170 20.55 17.08 7.52
N LEU A 171 20.14 17.48 6.32
CA LEU A 171 19.77 18.85 5.96
C LEU A 171 18.27 19.14 6.13
N ASP A 172 17.46 18.14 6.47
CA ASP A 172 16.02 18.30 6.65
C ASP A 172 15.74 19.03 7.99
N PRO A 173 14.89 20.07 8.00
CA PRO A 173 14.53 20.76 9.23
C PRO A 173 13.64 19.94 10.19
N LEU A 174 13.11 18.78 9.78
CA LEU A 174 12.24 17.91 10.59
C LEU A 174 10.94 18.59 11.06
N ALA A 175 10.45 19.59 10.33
CA ALA A 175 9.29 20.39 10.71
C ALA A 175 8.00 19.56 10.88
N SER A 176 7.83 18.50 10.07
CA SER A 176 6.70 17.58 10.16
C SER A 176 6.73 16.79 11.47
N HIS A 177 7.89 16.31 11.91
CA HIS A 177 8.06 15.61 13.19
C HIS A 177 7.73 16.52 14.38
N ASP A 178 8.17 17.77 14.33
CA ASP A 178 7.81 18.77 15.34
C ASP A 178 6.30 19.06 15.36
N ALA A 179 5.67 19.15 14.19
CA ALA A 179 4.23 19.35 14.09
C ALA A 179 3.43 18.18 14.69
N ILE A 180 3.85 16.93 14.42
CA ILE A 180 3.27 15.72 15.02
C ILE A 180 3.35 15.79 16.54
N ARG A 181 4.54 16.07 17.08
CA ARG A 181 4.77 16.17 18.53
C ARG A 181 3.92 17.27 19.18
N ARG A 182 3.84 18.45 18.55
CA ARG A 182 3.04 19.58 19.05
C ARG A 182 1.54 19.32 19.01
N ALA A 183 1.07 18.51 18.07
CA ALA A 183 -0.34 18.15 17.96
C ALA A 183 -0.82 17.27 19.12
N GLY A 184 0.08 16.74 19.96
CA GLY A 184 -0.28 15.86 21.08
C GLY A 184 -0.93 14.55 20.62
N TRP A 185 -0.68 14.14 19.38
CA TRP A 185 -1.11 12.85 18.86
C TRP A 185 -0.20 11.75 19.42
N ASP A 186 -0.77 10.58 19.67
CA ASP A 186 -0.20 9.48 20.45
C ASP A 186 0.58 8.43 19.63
N GLY A 187 0.90 8.74 18.37
CA GLY A 187 1.69 7.86 17.49
C GLY A 187 2.44 8.58 16.38
#